data_AF-A0A182JMQ0-F1
#
_entry.id   AF-A0A182JMQ0-F1
#
_cell.length_a   1.000
_cell.length_b   1.000
_cell.length_c   1.000
_cell.angle_alpha   90.00
_cell.angle_beta   90.00
_cell.angle_gamma   90.00
#
_symmetry.space_group_name_H-M   'P 1'
#
loop_
_entity.id
_entity.type
_entity.pdbx_description
1 polymer ?
#
loop_
_entity_poly.entity_id
_entity_poly.type
_entity_poly.pdbx_seq_one_letter_code
_entity_poly.pdbx_strand_id
1 'polypeptide(L)'
;MSLHPLVGTLLLGSAYGQDVVNYCQANYCQPELKNVGCNPPSPAGGPACLGKFTHSADLASANGYGKQIILSQHNKLRSLFASGKLAGFQPAIRMPTLVWDEELARQAGHNVRSCVYAHDECRNTPLFHYVGQNIAKTISSGTSLQIDQLILESVQAWW
;
A
#
# COMPACT_ATOMS: atom_id res chain seq x y z
N MET A 1 37.90 49.90 10.40
CA MET A 1 37.29 48.84 11.22
C MET A 1 36.00 48.42 10.53
N SER A 2 36.00 47.28 9.83
CA SER A 2 34.88 46.82 9.01
C SER A 2 34.08 45.79 9.80
N LEU A 3 32.83 46.11 10.15
CA LEU A 3 31.90 45.21 10.83
C LEU A 3 31.02 44.53 9.77
N HIS A 4 31.24 43.24 9.55
CA HIS A 4 30.30 42.40 8.81
C HIS A 4 29.22 41.88 9.78
N PRO A 5 27.92 42.04 9.49
CA PRO A 5 26.89 41.38 10.27
C PRO A 5 26.83 39.90 9.88
N LEU A 6 27.19 39.03 10.82
CA LEU A 6 26.89 37.60 10.74
C LEU A 6 25.36 37.43 10.88
N VAL A 7 24.67 37.31 9.74
CA VAL A 7 23.28 36.86 9.71
C VAL A 7 23.31 35.35 9.93
N GLY A 8 23.18 34.93 11.19
CA GLY A 8 22.97 33.53 11.56
C GLY A 8 21.52 33.13 11.29
N THR A 9 21.27 32.46 10.16
CA THR A 9 19.97 31.83 9.91
C THR A 9 19.79 30.66 10.86
N LEU A 10 18.95 30.83 11.88
CA LEU A 10 18.50 29.74 12.74
C LEU A 10 17.58 28.84 11.89
N LEU A 11 18.12 27.75 11.33
CA LEU A 11 17.31 26.69 10.76
C LEU A 11 16.63 25.95 11.93
N LEU A 12 15.42 26.38 12.27
CA LEU A 12 14.50 25.55 13.06
C LEU A 12 14.11 24.36 12.18
N GLY A 13 14.94 23.33 12.20
CA GLY A 13 14.57 22.04 11.67
C GLY A 13 13.43 21.52 12.50
N SER A 14 12.21 21.56 11.96
CA SER A 14 11.09 20.79 12.49
C SER A 14 11.48 19.32 12.41
N ALA A 15 11.94 18.76 13.53
CA ALA A 15 11.96 17.33 13.70
C ALA A 15 10.49 16.88 13.68
N TYR A 16 9.98 16.58 12.48
CA TYR A 16 8.79 15.76 12.33
C TYR A 16 9.18 14.38 12.87
N GLY A 17 9.03 14.19 14.18
CA GLY A 17 8.97 12.85 14.75
C GLY A 17 7.80 12.16 14.07
N GLN A 18 8.06 11.08 13.34
CA GLN A 18 6.96 10.20 12.95
C GLN A 18 6.47 9.55 14.25
N ASP A 19 5.39 10.10 14.80
CA ASP A 19 4.67 9.44 15.87
C ASP A 19 4.31 8.03 15.40
N VAL A 20 4.87 7.03 16.07
CA VAL A 20 4.58 5.63 15.78
C VAL A 20 3.11 5.40 16.13
N VAL A 21 2.26 5.26 15.11
CA VAL A 21 0.82 5.05 15.30
C VAL A 21 0.59 3.72 16.00
N ASN A 22 0.00 3.76 17.18
CA ASN A 22 -0.42 2.56 17.89
C ASN A 22 -1.83 2.13 17.47
N TYR A 23 -1.91 1.27 16.46
CA TYR A 23 -3.16 0.72 15.94
C TYR A 23 -3.93 -0.19 16.92
N CYS A 24 -3.32 -0.58 18.05
CA CYS A 24 -4.04 -1.31 19.10
C CYS A 24 -4.78 -0.40 20.08
N GLN A 25 -4.39 0.87 20.18
CA GLN A 25 -4.99 1.84 21.11
C GLN A 25 -5.90 2.84 20.40
N ALA A 26 -5.55 3.19 19.16
CA ALA A 26 -6.33 4.14 18.38
C ALA A 26 -7.55 3.45 17.73
N ASN A 27 -8.72 4.07 17.89
CA ASN A 27 -9.97 3.53 17.37
C ASN A 27 -10.30 4.09 15.96
N TYR A 28 -9.59 3.61 14.94
CA TYR A 28 -9.86 3.95 13.53
C TYR A 28 -10.88 3.01 12.86
N CYS A 29 -11.32 1.99 13.58
CA CYS A 29 -12.18 0.94 13.08
C CYS A 29 -13.57 1.06 13.73
N GLN A 30 -14.56 0.34 13.18
CA GLN A 30 -15.82 0.18 13.91
C GLN A 30 -15.56 -0.60 15.21
N PRO A 31 -16.42 -0.43 16.24
CA PRO A 31 -16.32 -1.22 17.46
C PRO A 31 -16.19 -2.71 17.15
N GLU A 32 -15.38 -3.42 17.95
CA GLU A 32 -15.09 -4.86 17.83
C GLU A 32 -14.20 -5.28 16.65
N LEU A 33 -13.99 -4.42 15.64
CA LEU A 33 -13.08 -4.73 14.53
C LEU A 33 -11.63 -4.44 14.89
N LYS A 34 -10.74 -5.39 14.58
CA LYS A 34 -9.31 -5.24 14.80
C LYS A 34 -8.63 -4.61 13.59
N ASN A 35 -7.88 -3.54 13.83
CA ASN A 35 -6.99 -2.98 12.81
C ASN A 35 -5.85 -3.96 12.50
N VAL A 36 -5.53 -4.15 11.21
CA VAL A 36 -4.48 -5.06 10.75
C VAL A 36 -3.07 -4.63 11.20
N GLY A 37 -2.87 -3.36 11.50
CA GLY A 37 -1.66 -2.83 12.13
C GLY A 37 -1.55 -3.11 13.63
N CYS A 38 -2.59 -3.63 14.29
CA CYS A 38 -2.53 -4.04 15.70
C CYS A 38 -2.00 -5.47 15.83
N ASN A 39 -0.82 -5.64 16.44
CA ASN A 39 -0.15 -6.94 16.59
C ASN A 39 -0.09 -7.72 15.25
N PRO A 40 0.50 -7.13 14.19
CA PRO A 40 0.56 -7.78 12.89
C PRO A 40 1.49 -8.99 12.94
N PRO A 41 1.35 -9.94 11.99
CA PRO A 41 2.30 -11.04 11.86
C PRO A 41 3.75 -10.54 11.70
N SER A 42 4.68 -11.32 12.25
CA SER A 42 6.12 -11.07 12.14
C SER A 42 6.56 -10.93 10.66
N PRO A 43 7.73 -10.34 10.37
CA PRO A 43 8.29 -10.32 9.01
C PRO A 43 8.43 -11.72 8.38
N ALA A 44 8.59 -12.78 9.18
CA ALA A 44 8.64 -14.17 8.72
C ALA A 44 7.27 -14.76 8.36
N GLY A 45 6.18 -14.03 8.63
CA GLY A 45 4.81 -14.48 8.42
C GLY A 45 4.10 -14.90 9.70
N GLY A 46 2.80 -15.17 9.57
CA GLY A 46 1.92 -15.67 10.61
C GLY A 46 1.78 -17.20 10.60
N PRO A 47 0.95 -17.77 11.49
CA PRO A 47 0.82 -19.23 11.63
C PRO A 47 0.42 -19.96 10.35
N ALA A 48 -0.41 -19.36 9.49
CA ALA A 48 -0.83 -19.98 8.23
C ALA A 48 0.28 -19.99 7.15
N CYS A 49 1.41 -19.33 7.40
CA CYS A 49 2.61 -19.42 6.59
C CYS A 49 3.49 -20.63 6.96
N LEU A 50 3.30 -21.24 8.14
CA LEU A 50 4.17 -22.31 8.63
C LEU A 50 4.16 -23.53 7.69
N GLY A 51 5.35 -24.09 7.45
CA GLY A 51 5.54 -25.23 6.54
C GLY A 51 5.46 -24.88 5.04
N LYS A 52 5.27 -23.59 4.69
CA LYS A 52 5.31 -23.12 3.30
C LYS A 52 6.65 -22.46 3.01
N PHE A 53 7.17 -22.64 1.80
CA PHE A 53 8.26 -21.82 1.30
C PHE A 53 7.72 -20.43 0.97
N THR A 54 7.97 -19.46 1.85
CA THR A 54 7.53 -18.07 1.67
C THR A 54 8.67 -17.20 1.18
N HIS A 55 8.47 -16.52 0.05
CA HIS A 55 9.34 -15.43 -0.39
C HIS A 55 8.55 -14.12 -0.33
N SER A 56 8.95 -13.23 0.56
CA SER A 56 8.36 -11.90 0.67
C SER A 56 9.11 -10.96 -0.25
N ALA A 57 8.46 -10.50 -1.32
CA ALA A 57 8.98 -9.40 -2.12
C ALA A 57 8.66 -8.08 -1.39
N ASP A 58 9.68 -7.28 -1.07
CA ASP A 58 9.45 -5.93 -0.57
C ASP A 58 9.08 -5.00 -1.74
N LEU A 59 7.79 -4.96 -2.03
CA LEU A 59 7.23 -4.10 -3.07
C LEU A 59 7.22 -2.63 -2.65
N ALA A 60 7.33 -2.32 -1.35
CA ALA A 60 7.19 -0.98 -0.79
C ALA A 60 8.53 -0.24 -0.67
N SER A 61 9.67 -0.89 -0.92
CA SER A 61 10.96 -0.21 -0.97
C SER A 61 10.91 1.01 -1.92
N ALA A 62 11.58 2.10 -1.55
CA ALA A 62 11.48 3.39 -2.24
C ALA A 62 11.83 3.32 -3.75
N ASN A 63 12.64 2.32 -4.15
CA ASN A 63 13.03 2.03 -5.52
C ASN A 63 12.47 0.69 -6.04
N GLY A 64 11.46 0.14 -5.38
CA GLY A 64 10.86 -1.14 -5.71
C GLY A 64 10.16 -1.08 -7.07
N TYR A 65 10.63 -1.89 -8.02
CA TYR A 65 10.03 -2.03 -9.35
C TYR A 65 8.53 -2.37 -9.26
N GLY A 66 8.13 -3.16 -8.26
CA GLY A 66 6.73 -3.51 -8.00
C GLY A 66 5.81 -2.32 -7.73
N LYS A 67 6.21 -1.36 -6.86
CA LYS A 67 5.45 -0.13 -6.58
C LYS A 67 5.18 0.67 -7.85
N GLN A 68 6.19 0.80 -8.72
CA GLN A 68 6.06 1.53 -9.98
C GLN A 68 5.10 0.83 -10.95
N ILE A 69 5.17 -0.50 -11.06
CA ILE A 69 4.25 -1.27 -11.90
C ILE A 69 2.80 -1.14 -11.38
N ILE A 70 2.58 -1.30 -10.08
CA ILE A 70 1.25 -1.17 -9.46
C ILE A 70 0.66 0.21 -9.79
N LEU A 71 1.39 1.29 -9.50
CA LEU A 71 0.89 2.65 -9.73
C LEU A 71 0.64 2.93 -11.22
N SER A 72 1.60 2.59 -12.08
CA SER A 72 1.52 2.87 -13.51
C SER A 72 0.34 2.14 -14.15
N GLN A 73 0.15 0.85 -13.83
CA GLN A 73 -0.94 0.06 -14.40
C GLN A 73 -2.31 0.55 -13.92
N HIS A 74 -2.48 0.83 -12.62
CA HIS A 74 -3.75 1.39 -12.12
C HIS A 74 -4.06 2.74 -12.77
N ASN A 75 -3.07 3.64 -12.86
CA ASN A 75 -3.28 4.97 -13.45
C ASN A 75 -3.54 4.91 -14.95
N LYS A 76 -2.92 3.96 -15.68
CA LYS A 76 -3.23 3.70 -17.09
C LYS A 76 -4.69 3.30 -17.28
N LEU A 77 -5.19 2.35 -16.48
CA LEU A 77 -6.57 1.87 -16.57
C LEU A 77 -7.57 2.97 -16.15
N ARG A 78 -7.29 3.71 -15.08
CA ARG A 78 -8.10 4.87 -14.66
C ARG A 78 -8.18 5.96 -15.73
N SER A 79 -7.06 6.26 -16.41
CA SER A 79 -7.01 7.22 -17.51
C SER A 79 -7.83 6.73 -18.72
N LEU A 80 -7.72 5.45 -19.06
CA LEU A 80 -8.52 4.83 -20.13
C LEU A 80 -10.02 4.96 -19.85
N PHE A 81 -10.45 4.62 -18.62
CA PHE A 81 -11.84 4.79 -18.21
C PHE A 81 -12.30 6.24 -18.24
N ALA A 82 -11.51 7.14 -17.65
CA ALA A 82 -11.84 8.55 -17.59
C ALA A 82 -11.98 9.20 -18.97
N SER A 83 -11.29 8.66 -19.98
CA SER A 83 -11.36 9.17 -21.35
C SER A 83 -12.70 8.93 -22.05
N GLY A 84 -13.58 8.06 -21.52
CA GLY A 84 -14.84 7.69 -22.17
C GLY A 84 -14.68 6.89 -23.46
N LYS A 85 -13.46 6.37 -23.73
CA LYS A 85 -13.17 5.55 -24.92
C LYS A 85 -13.54 4.07 -24.75
N LEU A 86 -13.95 3.67 -23.55
CA LEU A 86 -14.45 2.32 -23.29
C LEU A 86 -15.93 2.24 -23.68
N ALA A 87 -16.26 1.28 -24.55
CA ALA A 87 -17.63 1.08 -24.99
C ALA A 87 -18.56 0.89 -23.78
N GLY A 88 -19.68 1.62 -23.77
CA GLY A 88 -20.66 1.59 -22.69
C GLY A 88 -20.38 2.54 -21.52
N PHE A 89 -19.24 3.23 -21.48
CA PHE A 89 -18.90 4.15 -20.39
C PHE A 89 -18.77 5.59 -20.90
N GLN A 90 -19.34 6.53 -20.14
CA GLN A 90 -19.15 7.95 -20.36
C GLN A 90 -17.82 8.43 -19.76
N PRO A 91 -17.23 9.52 -20.27
CA PRO A 91 -16.02 10.08 -19.67
C PRO A 91 -16.25 10.52 -18.22
N ALA A 92 -15.23 10.35 -17.38
CA ALA A 92 -15.31 10.72 -15.97
C ALA A 92 -14.97 12.21 -15.78
N ILE A 93 -15.83 12.96 -15.09
CA ILE A 93 -15.59 14.39 -14.80
C ILE A 93 -14.42 14.56 -13.82
N ARG A 94 -14.23 13.62 -12.89
CA ARG A 94 -13.17 13.67 -11.87
C ARG A 94 -12.59 12.27 -11.61
N MET A 95 -11.40 12.01 -12.14
CA MET A 95 -10.65 10.78 -11.92
C MET A 95 -9.16 11.11 -11.66
N PRO A 96 -8.79 11.46 -10.42
CA PRO A 96 -7.41 11.86 -10.12
C PRO A 96 -6.44 10.68 -10.27
N THR A 97 -5.20 11.02 -10.64
CA THR A 97 -4.06 10.08 -10.65
C THR A 97 -3.77 9.62 -9.22
N LEU A 98 -3.64 8.32 -9.04
CA LEU A 98 -3.23 7.72 -7.78
C LEU A 98 -1.75 8.00 -7.52
N VAL A 99 -1.44 8.26 -6.25
CA VAL A 99 -0.10 8.29 -5.70
C VAL A 99 0.06 7.13 -4.72
N TRP A 100 1.31 6.74 -4.48
CA TRP A 100 1.61 5.72 -3.47
C TRP A 100 1.55 6.31 -2.08
N ASP A 101 1.00 5.55 -1.14
CA ASP A 101 1.00 5.89 0.27
C ASP A 101 1.70 4.77 1.06
N GLU A 102 2.74 5.14 1.81
CA GLU A 102 3.59 4.17 2.52
C GLU A 102 2.90 3.56 3.74
N GLU A 103 1.93 4.26 4.36
CA GLU A 103 1.16 3.71 5.47
C GLU A 103 0.19 2.65 4.95
N LEU A 104 -0.55 2.94 3.87
CA LEU A 104 -1.42 1.95 3.22
C LEU A 104 -0.65 0.72 2.73
N ALA A 105 0.56 0.92 2.20
CA ALA A 105 1.44 -0.18 1.81
C ALA A 105 1.86 -1.05 3.00
N ARG A 106 2.19 -0.43 4.15
CA ARG A 106 2.49 -1.17 5.39
C ARG A 106 1.28 -1.97 5.88
N GLN A 107 0.10 -1.36 5.90
CA GLN A 107 -1.16 -2.06 6.26
C GLN A 107 -1.43 -3.26 5.34
N ALA A 108 -1.27 -3.09 4.03
CA ALA A 108 -1.40 -4.20 3.08
C ALA A 108 -0.37 -5.31 3.35
N GLY A 109 0.87 -4.94 3.65
CA GLY A 109 1.93 -5.88 4.03
C GLY A 109 1.61 -6.66 5.30
N HIS A 110 0.91 -6.07 6.27
CA HIS A 110 0.43 -6.78 7.46
C HIS A 110 -0.57 -7.88 7.10
N ASN A 111 -1.52 -7.61 6.21
CA ASN A 111 -2.49 -8.62 5.77
C ASN A 111 -1.79 -9.76 5.00
N VAL A 112 -0.91 -9.44 4.04
CA VAL A 112 -0.19 -10.45 3.24
C VAL A 112 0.60 -11.42 4.10
N ARG A 113 1.26 -10.92 5.16
CA ARG A 113 2.03 -11.77 6.08
C ARG A 113 1.18 -12.71 6.92
N SER A 114 -0.15 -12.59 6.92
CA SER A 114 -1.00 -13.61 7.53
C SER A 114 -0.96 -14.95 6.77
N CYS A 115 -0.63 -14.92 5.47
CA CYS A 115 -0.80 -16.03 4.52
C CYS A 115 -2.24 -16.59 4.45
N VAL A 116 -3.23 -15.82 4.88
CA VAL A 116 -4.65 -16.12 4.75
C VAL A 116 -5.19 -15.32 3.57
N TYR A 117 -5.76 -16.02 2.58
CA TYR A 117 -6.40 -15.34 1.45
C TYR A 117 -7.79 -14.87 1.84
N ALA A 118 -7.84 -13.76 2.57
CA ALA A 118 -9.05 -13.10 3.03
C ALA A 118 -8.79 -11.60 3.22
N HIS A 119 -9.87 -10.83 3.26
CA HIS A 119 -9.79 -9.45 3.73
C HIS A 119 -9.53 -9.43 5.23
N ASP A 120 -8.67 -8.53 5.68
CA ASP A 120 -8.58 -8.17 7.10
C ASP A 120 -9.86 -7.44 7.56
N GLU A 121 -10.10 -7.39 8.87
CA GLU A 121 -11.31 -6.75 9.42
C GLU A 121 -11.30 -5.22 9.22
N CYS A 122 -10.14 -4.59 9.36
CA CYS A 122 -9.97 -3.14 9.23
C CYS A 122 -8.51 -2.77 8.95
N ARG A 123 -8.30 -1.76 8.10
CA ARG A 123 -6.97 -1.26 7.68
C ARG A 123 -6.88 0.26 7.60
N ASN A 124 -7.78 0.92 8.32
CA ASN A 124 -7.87 2.37 8.36
C ASN A 124 -6.62 2.97 9.01
N THR A 125 -6.25 4.17 8.57
CA THR A 125 -5.09 4.93 9.04
C THR A 125 -5.56 6.26 9.65
N PRO A 126 -4.69 7.03 10.34
CA PRO A 126 -5.06 8.36 10.83
C PRO A 126 -5.49 9.34 9.73
N LEU A 127 -5.01 9.14 8.49
CA LEU A 127 -5.34 9.99 7.34
C LEU A 127 -6.52 9.44 6.54
N PHE A 128 -6.71 8.12 6.52
CA PHE A 128 -7.71 7.44 5.70
C PHE A 128 -8.59 6.54 6.55
N HIS A 129 -9.79 7.01 6.89
CA HIS A 129 -10.72 6.33 7.80
C HIS A 129 -11.62 5.28 7.14
N TYR A 130 -11.52 5.10 5.81
CA TYR A 130 -12.34 4.13 5.06
C TYR A 130 -11.54 3.54 3.90
N VAL A 131 -10.63 2.63 4.21
CA VAL A 131 -9.67 2.09 3.25
C VAL A 131 -10.21 0.81 2.58
N GLY A 132 -10.38 0.88 1.25
CA GLY A 132 -10.70 -0.29 0.42
C GLY A 132 -9.53 -1.26 0.29
N GLN A 133 -9.79 -2.47 -0.23
CA GLN A 133 -8.74 -3.47 -0.47
C GLN A 133 -9.10 -4.37 -1.63
N ASN A 134 -8.14 -4.58 -2.52
CA ASN A 134 -8.16 -5.68 -3.47
C ASN A 134 -7.11 -6.71 -3.03
N ILE A 135 -7.44 -7.99 -3.15
CA ILE A 135 -6.53 -9.12 -2.88
C ILE A 135 -6.50 -10.04 -4.10
N ALA A 136 -5.35 -10.67 -4.32
CA ALA A 136 -5.16 -11.63 -5.41
C ALA A 136 -4.35 -12.82 -4.92
N LYS A 137 -4.61 -13.99 -5.52
CA LYS A 137 -3.88 -15.22 -5.28
C LYS A 137 -3.78 -16.01 -6.58
N THR A 138 -2.55 -16.34 -6.95
CA THR A 138 -2.27 -17.21 -8.09
C THR A 138 -1.76 -18.56 -7.58
N ILE A 139 -2.23 -19.65 -8.19
CA ILE A 139 -1.76 -21.01 -7.92
C ILE A 139 -1.17 -21.53 -9.23
N SER A 140 0.10 -21.95 -9.20
CA SER A 140 0.83 -22.49 -10.36
C SER A 140 1.32 -23.91 -10.05
N SER A 141 1.25 -24.80 -11.03
CA SER A 141 1.65 -26.21 -10.91
C SER A 141 3.09 -26.48 -11.40
N GLY A 142 3.94 -25.45 -11.53
CA GLY A 142 5.35 -25.65 -11.86
C GLY A 142 6.07 -24.48 -12.53
N THR A 143 5.35 -23.45 -12.99
CA THR A 143 5.97 -22.24 -13.55
C THR A 143 6.13 -21.20 -12.45
N SER A 144 7.37 -20.78 -12.18
CA SER A 144 7.61 -19.61 -11.35
C SER A 144 7.25 -18.37 -12.15
N LEU A 145 6.18 -17.68 -11.76
CA LEU A 145 5.84 -16.38 -12.32
C LEU A 145 6.77 -15.33 -11.71
N GLN A 146 7.23 -14.40 -12.55
CA GLN A 146 7.99 -13.24 -12.08
C GLN A 146 7.04 -12.30 -11.31
N ILE A 147 7.59 -11.54 -10.36
CA ILE A 147 6.79 -10.68 -9.48
C ILE A 147 6.02 -9.60 -10.26
N ASP A 148 6.61 -9.08 -11.34
CA ASP A 148 5.98 -8.11 -12.23
C ASP A 148 4.79 -8.69 -12.99
N GLN A 149 4.93 -9.92 -13.49
CA GLN A 149 3.83 -10.65 -14.13
C GLN A 149 2.69 -10.91 -13.15
N LEU A 150 2.99 -11.37 -11.93
CA LEU A 150 1.98 -11.58 -10.88
C LEU A 150 1.23 -10.28 -10.57
N ILE A 151 1.94 -9.16 -10.46
CA ILE A 151 1.32 -7.85 -10.25
C ILE A 151 0.41 -7.48 -11.42
N LEU A 152 0.91 -7.55 -12.65
CA LEU A 152 0.15 -7.16 -13.84
C LEU A 152 -1.11 -8.02 -14.03
N GLU A 153 -0.99 -9.33 -13.89
CA GLU A 153 -2.13 -10.26 -13.96
C GLU A 153 -3.16 -9.96 -12.86
N SER A 154 -2.71 -9.69 -11.64
CA SER A 154 -3.60 -9.36 -10.52
C SER A 154 -4.37 -8.07 -10.77
N VAL A 155 -3.69 -7.01 -11.19
CA VAL A 155 -4.33 -5.71 -11.48
C VAL A 155 -5.30 -5.83 -12.66
N GLN A 156 -4.92 -6.61 -13.68
CA GLN A 156 -5.78 -6.84 -14.84
C GLN A 156 -7.02 -7.67 -14.49
N ALA A 157 -6.93 -8.60 -13.54
CA ALA A 157 -8.07 -9.42 -13.11
C ALA A 157 -9.10 -8.61 -12.31
N TRP A 158 -8.71 -7.51 -11.66
CA TRP A 158 -9.63 -6.62 -10.95
C TRP A 158 -10.33 -5.59 -11.84
N TRP A 159 -9.85 -5.42 -13.09
CA TRP A 159 -10.31 -4.43 -14.04
C TRP A 159 -11.38 -4.98 -14.99
#